data_AF-Q9M0D4-F1
#
_entry.id   AF-Q9M0D4-F1
#
_cell.length_a   1.000
_cell.length_b   1.000
_cell.length_c   1.000
_cell.angle_alpha   90.00
_cell.angle_beta   90.00
_cell.angle_gamma   90.00
#
_symmetry.space_group_name_H-M   'P 1'
#
loop_
_entity.id
_entity.type
_entity.pdbx_description
1 polymer ?
#
loop_
_entity_poly.entity_id
_entity_poly.type
_entity_poly.pdbx_seq_one_letter_code
_entity_poly.pdbx_strand_id
1 'polypeptide(L)'
;MSSLSPPPIPMELHAGNRKKLLESIRRQLSSSNRSLDGFVLLQGGEEKNRYCTDHTELFRQESYFAYLFGVREPDFYGAIDIGSGKSILFIPRLPDDYAVWLGEIKPLSHFKETYMVDMVFYVDEIIQVFNEQFKGSGKPLLYLLHGLNTDSSNFSKPASFEVLTFHPFFFTFSGDLVLCLSCLDAEDELSYRMSCDLEFQDSDARTVFLIFGISFVIISFYCCPVLFQGIDKFETDLTTLHPILAECRVIKSSLELQLIQFANDISSEAHIETFEDGDLALLDMGAEYHFYGSDITCSFPVNGKFTSDQSLIYNVSALQDWCNVD
;
A
#
# COMPACT_ATOMS: atom_id res chain seq x y z
N MET A 1 25.23 -15.80 3.15
CA MET A 1 24.35 -15.04 4.08
C MET A 1 24.69 -13.58 3.88
N SER A 2 23.69 -12.73 3.61
CA SER A 2 23.89 -11.28 3.44
C SER A 2 24.62 -10.71 4.66
N SER A 3 25.60 -9.83 4.42
CA SER A 3 26.37 -9.19 5.49
C SER A 3 25.64 -7.98 6.08
N LEU A 4 24.54 -7.57 5.45
CA LEU A 4 23.81 -6.35 5.73
C LEU A 4 22.89 -6.55 6.94
N SER A 5 22.95 -5.61 7.87
CA SER A 5 22.04 -5.58 9.02
C SER A 5 20.85 -4.67 8.70
N PRO A 6 19.60 -5.15 8.78
CA PRO A 6 18.42 -4.35 8.46
C PRO A 6 18.31 -3.12 9.37
N PRO A 7 18.18 -1.91 8.80
CA PRO A 7 17.98 -0.70 9.59
C PRO A 7 16.61 -0.76 10.27
N PRO A 8 16.50 -0.28 11.53
CA PRO A 8 15.21 -0.16 12.18
C PRO A 8 14.35 0.87 11.45
N ILE A 9 13.04 0.67 11.46
CA ILE A 9 12.07 1.62 10.90
C ILE A 9 11.35 2.29 12.06
N PRO A 10 11.84 3.45 12.51
CA PRO A 10 11.18 4.18 13.58
C PRO A 10 9.82 4.68 13.09
N MET A 11 8.78 4.48 13.90
CA MET A 11 7.41 4.87 13.57
C MET A 11 7.22 6.40 13.54
N GLU A 12 8.20 7.14 14.08
CA GLU A 12 8.39 8.57 13.90
C GLU A 12 8.44 8.98 12.41
N LEU A 13 8.90 8.09 11.53
CA LEU A 13 8.88 8.29 10.09
C LEU A 13 7.46 8.56 9.59
N HIS A 14 6.55 7.67 9.93
CA HIS A 14 5.15 7.73 9.53
C HIS A 14 4.44 8.91 10.18
N ALA A 15 4.75 9.21 11.46
CA ALA A 15 4.28 10.43 12.11
C ALA A 15 4.73 11.71 11.38
N GLY A 16 5.99 11.74 10.92
CA GLY A 16 6.52 12.82 10.09
C GLY A 16 5.78 12.97 8.75
N ASN A 17 5.47 11.85 8.10
CA ASN A 17 4.69 11.83 6.85
C ASN A 17 3.26 12.35 7.04
N ARG A 18 2.58 11.97 8.13
CA ARG A 18 1.26 12.52 8.48
C ARG A 18 1.32 14.02 8.70
N LYS A 19 2.34 14.51 9.42
CA LYS A 19 2.54 15.94 9.63
C LYS A 19 2.76 16.69 8.32
N LYS A 20 3.60 16.14 7.43
CA LYS A 20 3.86 16.71 6.10
C LYS A 20 2.59 16.81 5.25
N LEU A 21 1.78 15.75 5.21
CA LEU A 21 0.48 15.77 4.54
C LEU A 21 -0.44 16.83 5.14
N LEU A 22 -0.54 16.88 6.47
CA LEU A 22 -1.40 17.81 7.20
C LEU A 22 -1.04 19.27 6.91
N GLU A 23 0.26 19.59 6.86
CA GLU A 23 0.73 20.93 6.51
C GLU A 23 0.38 21.29 5.06
N SER A 24 0.54 20.37 4.12
CA SER A 24 0.23 20.60 2.71
C SER A 24 -1.27 20.75 2.45
N ILE A 25 -2.12 19.90 3.04
CA ILE A 25 -3.58 20.01 2.88
C ILE A 25 -4.11 21.29 3.52
N ARG A 26 -3.65 21.65 4.73
CA ARG A 26 -4.04 22.92 5.38
C ARG A 26 -3.64 24.13 4.55
N ARG A 27 -2.45 24.11 3.93
CA ARG A 27 -1.98 25.19 3.04
C ARG A 27 -2.91 25.34 1.84
N GLN A 28 -3.25 24.23 1.17
CA GLN A 28 -4.14 24.25 0.01
C GLN A 28 -5.57 24.70 0.38
N LEU A 29 -6.15 24.17 1.46
CA LEU A 29 -7.49 24.55 1.91
C LEU A 29 -7.54 26.03 2.31
N SER A 30 -6.53 26.53 3.03
CA SER A 30 -6.44 27.95 3.39
C SER A 30 -6.33 28.85 2.15
N SER A 31 -5.56 28.44 1.14
CA SER A 31 -5.44 29.20 -0.12
C SER A 31 -6.74 29.27 -0.92
N SER A 32 -7.58 28.24 -0.79
CA SER A 32 -8.90 28.14 -1.46
C SER A 32 -10.06 28.59 -0.56
N ASN A 33 -9.76 29.17 0.62
CA ASN A 33 -10.74 29.61 1.62
C ASN A 33 -11.78 28.53 2.01
N ARG A 34 -11.35 27.26 2.03
CA ARG A 34 -12.16 26.10 2.44
C ARG A 34 -12.02 25.85 3.94
N SER A 35 -13.05 25.28 4.56
CA SER A 35 -12.98 24.91 5.97
C SER A 35 -11.93 23.81 6.21
N LEU A 36 -11.29 23.86 7.39
CA LEU A 36 -10.41 22.81 7.89
C LEU A 36 -11.19 21.74 8.67
N ASP A 37 -12.50 21.90 8.81
CA ASP A 37 -13.39 20.94 9.48
C ASP A 37 -13.63 19.74 8.57
N GLY A 38 -12.79 18.71 8.71
CA GLY A 38 -12.91 17.49 7.92
C GLY A 38 -11.84 16.47 8.27
N PHE A 39 -12.01 15.27 7.72
CA PHE A 39 -11.11 14.14 7.95
C PHE A 39 -10.55 13.65 6.62
N VAL A 40 -9.26 13.36 6.59
CA VAL A 40 -8.70 12.43 5.60
C VAL A 40 -9.08 11.03 6.05
N LEU A 41 -9.58 10.19 5.15
CA LEU A 41 -9.83 8.77 5.41
C LEU A 41 -9.17 7.92 4.32
N LEU A 42 -8.35 6.97 4.74
CA LEU A 42 -7.72 5.97 3.90
C LEU A 42 -8.14 4.57 4.36
N GLN A 43 -8.34 3.70 3.38
CA GLN A 43 -8.53 2.27 3.58
C GLN A 43 -7.20 1.58 3.28
N GLY A 44 -6.77 0.70 4.19
CA GLY A 44 -5.62 -0.18 3.97
C GLY A 44 -5.94 -1.28 2.97
N GLY A 45 -4.94 -2.12 2.71
CA GLY A 45 -5.06 -3.33 1.93
C GLY A 45 -5.94 -4.34 2.65
N GLU A 46 -6.76 -5.03 1.87
CA GLU A 46 -7.61 -6.13 2.33
C GLU A 46 -6.83 -7.45 2.19
N GLU A 47 -7.06 -8.41 3.09
CA GLU A 47 -6.54 -9.77 2.92
C GLU A 47 -7.20 -10.42 1.69
N LYS A 48 -6.41 -11.16 0.91
CA LYS A 48 -6.89 -11.81 -0.31
C LYS A 48 -6.57 -13.29 -0.30
N ASN A 49 -7.53 -14.05 -0.80
CA ASN A 49 -7.35 -15.47 -1.07
C ASN A 49 -7.09 -15.70 -2.54
N ARG A 50 -6.33 -16.77 -2.84
CA ARG A 50 -6.07 -17.19 -4.20
C ARG A 50 -7.35 -17.71 -4.84
N TYR A 51 -7.93 -16.93 -5.75
CA TYR A 51 -9.18 -17.22 -6.44
C TYR A 51 -10.33 -17.57 -5.47
N CYS A 52 -10.87 -18.78 -5.56
CA CYS A 52 -11.94 -19.29 -4.69
C CYS A 52 -11.42 -20.28 -3.62
N THR A 53 -10.10 -20.36 -3.42
CA THR A 53 -9.49 -21.24 -2.40
C THR A 53 -9.40 -20.51 -1.06
N ASP A 54 -9.05 -21.24 0.00
CA ASP A 54 -8.73 -20.76 1.34
C ASP A 54 -7.23 -20.43 1.50
N HIS A 55 -6.46 -20.48 0.41
CA HIS A 55 -5.05 -20.12 0.43
C HIS A 55 -4.89 -18.60 0.44
N THR A 56 -4.58 -18.04 1.61
CA THR A 56 -4.25 -16.62 1.79
C THR A 56 -2.97 -16.26 1.04
N GLU A 57 -2.98 -15.15 0.32
CA GLU A 57 -1.79 -14.61 -0.34
C GLU A 57 -0.92 -13.83 0.66
N LEU A 58 0.39 -13.76 0.40
CA LEU A 58 1.27 -12.94 1.23
C LEU A 58 0.81 -11.49 1.18
N PHE A 59 0.40 -10.96 2.34
CA PHE A 59 -0.16 -9.61 2.42
C PHE A 59 0.92 -8.54 2.22
N ARG A 60 0.66 -7.61 1.31
CA ARG A 60 1.44 -6.39 1.09
C ARG A 60 0.49 -5.19 1.16
N GLN A 61 0.80 -4.27 2.05
CA GLN A 61 -0.05 -3.10 2.35
C GLN A 61 -0.25 -2.17 1.13
N GLU A 62 -1.36 -1.44 1.12
CA GLU A 62 -1.60 -0.35 0.16
C GLU A 62 -0.55 0.77 0.37
N SER A 63 0.06 1.25 -0.71
CA SER A 63 1.26 2.12 -0.65
C SER A 63 1.02 3.46 0.05
N TYR A 64 -0.12 4.11 -0.16
CA TYR A 64 -0.44 5.39 0.47
C TYR A 64 -0.77 5.22 1.96
N PHE A 65 -1.45 4.12 2.31
CA PHE A 65 -1.73 3.74 3.68
C PHE A 65 -0.44 3.40 4.45
N ALA A 66 0.41 2.55 3.88
CA ALA A 66 1.73 2.19 4.42
C ALA A 66 2.59 3.44 4.64
N TYR A 67 2.60 4.37 3.68
CA TYR A 67 3.38 5.60 3.77
C TYR A 67 3.00 6.44 5.01
N LEU A 68 1.71 6.58 5.30
CA LEU A 68 1.22 7.41 6.41
C LEU A 68 1.18 6.71 7.76
N PHE A 69 0.92 5.41 7.81
CA PHE A 69 0.67 4.70 9.06
C PHE A 69 1.70 3.62 9.39
N GLY A 70 2.44 3.09 8.41
CA GLY A 70 3.41 2.01 8.62
C GLY A 70 2.79 0.68 9.02
N VAL A 71 1.45 0.57 8.95
CA VAL A 71 0.66 -0.57 9.38
C VAL A 71 0.90 -1.76 8.48
N ARG A 72 1.10 -2.93 9.10
CA ARG A 72 1.46 -4.17 8.40
C ARG A 72 0.29 -5.15 8.33
N GLU A 73 -0.74 -4.94 9.12
CA GLU A 73 -1.94 -5.77 9.16
C GLU A 73 -2.93 -5.39 8.05
N PRO A 74 -3.71 -6.36 7.53
CA PRO A 74 -4.79 -6.12 6.59
C PRO A 74 -6.03 -5.53 7.27
N ASP A 75 -6.93 -4.98 6.46
CA ASP A 75 -8.28 -4.55 6.85
C ASP A 75 -8.34 -3.37 7.84
N PHE A 76 -7.24 -2.64 7.96
CA PHE A 76 -7.18 -1.42 8.77
C PHE A 76 -7.67 -0.20 7.99
N TYR A 77 -8.21 0.77 8.70
CA TYR A 77 -8.47 2.12 8.17
C TYR A 77 -7.73 3.14 9.00
N GLY A 78 -7.50 4.30 8.40
CA GLY A 78 -6.66 5.34 8.99
C GLY A 78 -7.25 6.68 8.64
N ALA A 79 -7.42 7.53 9.64
CA ALA A 79 -7.94 8.87 9.47
C ALA A 79 -7.04 9.92 10.10
N ILE A 80 -7.11 11.12 9.56
CA ILE A 80 -6.43 12.30 10.10
C ILE A 80 -7.44 13.43 10.15
N ASP A 81 -7.71 13.92 11.36
CA ASP A 81 -8.49 15.14 11.56
C ASP A 81 -7.67 16.34 11.08
N ILE A 82 -8.14 17.03 10.05
CA ILE A 82 -7.42 18.16 9.45
C ILE A 82 -7.41 19.36 10.41
N GLY A 83 -8.45 19.53 11.21
CA GLY A 83 -8.57 20.62 12.16
C GLY A 83 -7.64 20.43 13.35
N SER A 84 -7.75 19.29 14.05
CA SER A 84 -6.92 19.03 15.24
C SER A 84 -5.52 18.50 14.93
N GLY A 85 -5.34 17.85 13.78
CA GLY A 85 -4.11 17.15 13.40
C GLY A 85 -3.97 15.77 14.02
N LYS A 86 -4.97 15.28 14.75
CA LYS A 86 -4.95 13.96 15.37
C LYS A 86 -5.09 12.87 14.33
N SER A 87 -4.25 11.84 14.49
CA SER A 87 -4.28 10.60 13.73
C SER A 87 -5.10 9.54 14.47
N ILE A 88 -5.97 8.88 13.73
CA ILE A 88 -6.88 7.86 14.23
C ILE A 88 -6.65 6.59 13.41
N LEU A 89 -6.49 5.45 14.07
CA LEU A 89 -6.41 4.15 13.43
C LEU A 89 -7.67 3.34 13.76
N PHE A 90 -8.23 2.65 12.78
CA PHE A 90 -9.36 1.76 12.96
C PHE A 90 -8.94 0.34 12.62
N ILE A 91 -9.15 -0.57 13.56
CA ILE A 91 -8.74 -1.97 13.44
C ILE A 91 -9.97 -2.87 13.29
N PRO A 92 -9.89 -3.99 12.56
CA PRO A 92 -10.98 -4.96 12.50
C PRO A 92 -11.21 -5.57 13.88
N ARG A 93 -12.49 -5.82 14.21
CA ARG A 93 -12.84 -6.56 15.42
C ARG A 93 -12.70 -8.05 15.14
N LEU A 94 -11.65 -8.65 15.70
CA LEU A 94 -11.35 -10.06 15.49
C LEU A 94 -12.24 -10.95 16.37
N PRO A 95 -12.76 -12.07 15.84
CA PRO A 95 -13.55 -13.02 16.61
C PRO A 95 -12.67 -13.82 17.59
N ASP A 96 -13.28 -14.41 18.63
CA ASP A 96 -12.55 -15.10 19.70
C ASP A 96 -11.74 -16.31 19.21
N ASP A 97 -12.18 -16.96 18.12
CA ASP A 97 -11.49 -18.09 17.49
C ASP A 97 -10.21 -17.67 16.77
N TYR A 98 -10.05 -16.39 16.40
CA TYR A 98 -8.78 -15.86 15.86
C TYR A 98 -7.60 -16.17 16.78
N ALA A 99 -7.82 -16.08 18.09
CA ALA A 99 -6.79 -16.32 19.10
C ALA A 99 -6.23 -17.75 19.06
N VAL A 100 -7.01 -18.70 18.57
CA VAL A 100 -6.65 -20.12 18.46
C VAL A 100 -5.76 -20.36 17.25
N TRP A 101 -6.01 -19.68 16.14
CA TRP A 101 -5.36 -19.96 14.85
C TRP A 101 -4.21 -19.01 14.53
N LEU A 102 -4.37 -17.71 14.81
CA LEU A 102 -3.46 -16.65 14.33
C LEU A 102 -2.72 -15.95 15.48
N GLY A 103 -3.05 -16.28 16.73
CA GLY A 103 -2.35 -15.84 17.93
C GLY A 103 -3.06 -14.71 18.69
N GLU A 104 -2.36 -14.13 19.66
CA GLU A 104 -2.95 -13.21 20.64
C GLU A 104 -3.68 -12.01 20.00
N ILE A 105 -4.96 -11.83 20.34
CA ILE A 105 -5.73 -10.64 19.99
C ILE A 105 -5.18 -9.45 20.81
N LYS A 106 -4.46 -8.55 20.13
CA LYS A 106 -3.82 -7.41 20.77
C LYS A 106 -4.85 -6.34 21.17
N PRO A 107 -4.68 -5.69 22.35
CA PRO A 107 -5.57 -4.62 22.77
C PRO A 107 -5.35 -3.33 21.95
N LEU A 108 -6.33 -2.43 21.92
CA LEU A 108 -6.23 -1.13 21.22
C LEU A 108 -5.00 -0.30 21.63
N SER A 109 -4.58 -0.38 22.90
CA SER A 109 -3.39 0.32 23.41
C SER A 109 -2.10 -0.14 22.73
N HIS A 110 -2.00 -1.43 22.38
CA HIS A 110 -0.86 -1.98 21.68
C HIS A 110 -0.67 -1.30 20.32
N PHE A 111 -1.73 -1.20 19.52
CA PHE A 111 -1.69 -0.54 18.21
C PHE A 111 -1.42 0.96 18.33
N LYS A 112 -1.96 1.60 19.37
CA LYS A 112 -1.73 3.02 19.64
C LYS A 112 -0.25 3.31 19.86
N GLU A 113 0.39 2.53 20.71
CA GLU A 113 1.81 2.67 21.05
C GLU A 113 2.70 2.25 19.88
N THR A 114 2.36 1.14 19.21
CA THR A 114 3.13 0.59 18.09
C THR A 114 3.15 1.56 16.91
N TYR A 115 1.99 2.10 16.49
CA TYR A 115 1.89 2.96 15.30
C TYR A 115 1.99 4.46 15.59
N MET A 116 2.26 4.82 16.86
CA MET A 116 2.38 6.20 17.32
C MET A 116 1.22 7.09 16.85
N VAL A 117 -0.01 6.56 16.94
CA VAL A 117 -1.25 7.29 16.59
C VAL A 117 -1.90 7.86 17.85
N ASP A 118 -2.73 8.89 17.68
CA ASP A 118 -3.36 9.55 18.83
C ASP A 118 -4.50 8.72 19.41
N MET A 119 -5.25 8.04 18.54
CA MET A 119 -6.47 7.31 18.89
C MET A 119 -6.57 6.00 18.08
N VAL A 120 -7.15 4.97 18.68
CA VAL A 120 -7.42 3.68 18.03
C VAL A 120 -8.83 3.23 18.40
N PHE A 121 -9.60 2.80 17.40
CA PHE A 121 -10.98 2.33 17.52
C PHE A 121 -11.21 1.11 16.63
N TYR A 122 -12.40 0.52 16.68
CA TYR A 122 -12.76 -0.55 15.75
C TYR A 122 -13.33 0.00 14.44
N VAL A 123 -13.19 -0.74 13.34
CA VAL A 123 -13.74 -0.37 12.03
C VAL A 123 -15.26 -0.18 12.07
N ASP A 124 -15.98 -0.99 12.85
CA ASP A 124 -17.43 -0.85 13.03
C ASP A 124 -17.85 0.46 13.74
N GLU A 125 -16.90 1.18 14.33
CA GLU A 125 -17.12 2.41 15.11
C GLU A 125 -16.80 3.70 14.31
N ILE A 126 -16.33 3.61 13.06
CA ILE A 126 -15.88 4.76 12.24
C ILE A 126 -16.90 5.91 12.23
N ILE A 127 -18.18 5.60 11.96
CA ILE A 127 -19.23 6.62 11.88
C ILE A 127 -19.44 7.30 13.23
N GLN A 128 -19.46 6.53 14.32
CA GLN A 128 -19.63 7.06 15.66
C GLN A 128 -18.48 8.00 16.03
N VAL A 129 -17.25 7.54 15.80
CA VAL A 129 -16.04 8.30 16.11
C VAL A 129 -16.01 9.62 15.34
N PHE A 130 -16.33 9.62 14.04
CA PHE A 130 -16.36 10.87 13.27
C PHE A 130 -17.42 11.84 13.76
N ASN A 131 -18.60 11.37 14.15
CA ASN A 131 -19.65 12.24 14.71
C ASN A 131 -19.24 12.82 16.08
N GLU A 132 -18.51 12.06 16.90
CA GLU A 132 -18.04 12.52 18.21
C GLU A 132 -16.85 13.49 18.10
N GLN A 133 -15.94 13.26 17.16
CA GLN A 133 -14.76 14.11 16.97
C GLN A 133 -15.09 15.38 16.18
N PHE A 134 -16.10 15.35 15.30
CA PHE A 134 -16.49 16.51 14.51
C PHE A 134 -17.12 17.61 15.38
N LYS A 135 -16.49 18.77 15.41
CA LYS A 135 -16.95 19.95 16.19
C LYS A 135 -17.65 21.00 15.34
N GLY A 136 -17.73 20.80 14.02
CA GLY A 136 -18.33 21.74 13.09
C GLY A 136 -19.86 21.71 13.10
N SER A 137 -20.46 22.70 12.46
CA SER A 137 -21.90 22.69 12.16
C SER A 137 -22.13 22.05 10.80
N GLY A 138 -22.91 20.97 10.72
CA GLY A 138 -23.27 20.31 9.46
C GLY A 138 -22.73 18.89 9.35
N LYS A 139 -22.51 18.43 8.11
CA LYS A 139 -21.92 17.11 7.83
C LYS A 139 -20.40 17.20 7.81
N PRO A 140 -19.67 16.22 8.35
CA PRO A 140 -18.21 16.20 8.22
C PRO A 140 -17.81 15.98 6.76
N LEU A 141 -16.79 16.70 6.30
CA LEU A 141 -16.21 16.51 4.98
C LEU A 141 -15.10 15.44 5.05
N LEU A 142 -15.24 14.39 4.23
CA LEU A 142 -14.27 13.32 4.09
C LEU A 142 -13.45 13.50 2.80
N TYR A 143 -12.14 13.61 2.95
CA TYR A 143 -11.19 13.60 1.85
C TYR A 143 -10.75 12.16 1.62
N LEU A 144 -11.15 11.58 0.48
CA LEU A 144 -10.86 10.18 0.15
C LEU A 144 -9.81 10.10 -0.96
N LEU A 145 -9.04 9.02 -0.94
CA LEU A 145 -8.01 8.78 -1.95
C LEU A 145 -8.64 8.30 -3.25
N HIS A 146 -8.64 9.17 -4.25
CA HIS A 146 -9.07 8.81 -5.58
C HIS A 146 -8.29 9.65 -6.60
N GLY A 147 -7.61 8.99 -7.52
CA GLY A 147 -6.79 9.65 -8.52
C GLY A 147 -6.10 8.64 -9.42
N LEU A 148 -5.78 9.12 -10.63
CA LEU A 148 -5.16 8.34 -11.69
C LEU A 148 -3.67 8.19 -11.43
N ASN A 149 -3.21 6.94 -11.38
CA ASN A 149 -1.79 6.62 -11.49
C ASN A 149 -1.40 6.71 -12.98
N THR A 150 -0.41 7.54 -13.29
CA THR A 150 -0.02 7.86 -14.68
C THR A 150 0.68 6.71 -15.40
N ASP A 151 1.27 5.78 -14.65
CA ASP A 151 2.08 4.70 -15.22
C ASP A 151 1.20 3.48 -15.56
N SER A 152 0.34 3.08 -14.62
CA SER A 152 -0.58 1.95 -14.77
C SER A 152 -1.91 2.31 -15.41
N SER A 153 -2.23 3.61 -15.52
CA SER A 153 -3.56 4.12 -15.93
C SER A 153 -4.72 3.67 -15.01
N ASN A 154 -4.43 3.13 -13.83
CA ASN A 154 -5.43 2.72 -12.85
C ASN A 154 -5.78 3.87 -11.90
N PHE A 155 -7.03 3.87 -11.42
CA PHE A 155 -7.46 4.77 -10.35
C PHE A 155 -7.27 4.12 -8.98
N SER A 156 -6.83 4.91 -8.01
CA SER A 156 -6.87 4.52 -6.60
C SER A 156 -8.31 4.31 -6.13
N LYS A 157 -8.54 3.23 -5.37
CA LYS A 157 -9.85 2.89 -4.80
C LYS A 157 -10.11 3.80 -3.59
N PRO A 158 -11.19 4.61 -3.59
CA PRO A 158 -11.57 5.40 -2.42
C PRO A 158 -11.97 4.48 -1.28
N ALA A 159 -11.71 4.93 -0.05
CA ALA A 159 -12.09 4.18 1.14
C ALA A 159 -13.60 3.94 1.15
N SER A 160 -13.98 2.68 1.36
CA SER A 160 -15.36 2.26 1.52
C SER A 160 -15.48 1.38 2.75
N PHE A 161 -16.52 1.55 3.56
CA PHE A 161 -16.79 0.68 4.71
C PHE A 161 -18.29 0.39 4.78
N GLU A 162 -18.65 -0.88 4.97
CA GLU A 162 -20.03 -1.28 5.20
C GLU A 162 -20.31 -1.28 6.70
N VAL A 163 -21.30 -0.49 7.13
CA VAL A 163 -21.86 -0.66 8.47
C VAL A 163 -22.93 -1.74 8.37
N LEU A 164 -22.69 -2.90 8.99
CA LEU A 164 -23.71 -3.91 9.22
C LEU A 164 -24.81 -3.29 10.11
N THR A 165 -25.80 -2.66 9.49
CA THR A 165 -27.05 -2.38 10.18
C THR A 165 -27.76 -3.70 10.33
N PHE A 166 -27.78 -4.24 11.55
CA PHE A 166 -28.70 -5.31 11.93
C PHE A 166 -30.14 -4.79 11.73
N HIS A 167 -30.68 -4.94 10.52
CA HIS A 167 -32.12 -5.03 10.36
C HIS A 167 -32.51 -6.45 10.74
N PRO A 168 -33.42 -6.65 11.71
CA PRO A 168 -33.98 -7.97 11.98
C PRO A 168 -34.88 -8.36 10.80
N PHE A 169 -34.29 -8.78 9.69
CA PHE A 169 -34.98 -9.54 8.67
C PHE A 169 -34.97 -11.00 9.15
N PHE A 170 -36.12 -11.42 9.69
CA PHE A 170 -36.43 -12.83 9.89
C PHE A 170 -36.42 -13.52 8.52
N PHE A 171 -35.29 -14.14 8.16
CA PHE A 171 -35.28 -15.21 7.18
C PHE A 171 -35.48 -16.52 7.93
N THR A 172 -36.65 -17.13 7.78
CA THR A 172 -36.81 -18.55 8.03
C THR A 172 -36.03 -19.31 6.97
N PHE A 173 -34.85 -19.81 7.32
CA PHE A 173 -34.18 -20.85 6.55
C PHE A 173 -34.56 -22.22 7.11
N SER A 174 -35.31 -22.97 6.32
CA SER A 174 -35.35 -24.42 6.41
C SER A 174 -34.10 -24.98 5.72
N GLY A 175 -33.37 -25.86 6.39
CA GLY A 175 -32.47 -26.81 5.73
C GLY A 175 -31.01 -26.71 6.10
N ASP A 176 -30.63 -27.56 7.04
CA ASP A 176 -29.33 -28.20 7.30
C ASP A 176 -28.27 -28.09 6.20
N LEU A 177 -27.07 -27.59 6.56
CA LEU A 177 -25.88 -28.46 6.64
C LEU A 177 -24.75 -27.74 7.41
N VAL A 178 -24.39 -28.29 8.56
CA VAL A 178 -23.14 -28.03 9.26
C VAL A 178 -22.07 -28.95 8.68
N LEU A 179 -20.94 -28.41 8.26
CA LEU A 179 -19.70 -29.17 8.21
C LEU A 179 -18.53 -28.26 8.57
N CYS A 180 -18.20 -28.30 9.85
CA CYS A 180 -16.91 -27.91 10.40
C CYS A 180 -16.00 -29.14 10.30
N LEU A 181 -14.81 -29.01 9.72
CA LEU A 181 -13.71 -29.94 9.95
C LEU A 181 -12.37 -29.24 9.68
N SER A 182 -11.62 -29.17 10.77
CA SER A 182 -10.30 -28.62 11.01
C SER A 182 -9.15 -29.50 10.51
N CYS A 183 -7.94 -28.90 10.45
CA CYS A 183 -6.61 -29.44 10.79
C CYS A 183 -5.54 -29.29 9.68
N LEU A 184 -4.55 -28.40 9.88
CA LEU A 184 -3.15 -28.73 10.23
C LEU A 184 -2.24 -27.50 10.12
N ASP A 185 -1.66 -27.10 11.26
CA ASP A 185 -0.46 -26.25 11.36
C ASP A 185 0.78 -27.00 10.85
N ALA A 186 1.76 -26.27 10.28
CA ALA A 186 3.19 -26.42 10.59
C ALA A 186 4.06 -25.43 9.79
N GLU A 187 4.64 -24.48 10.53
CA GLU A 187 6.04 -24.03 10.53
C GLU A 187 6.76 -23.51 9.25
N ASP A 188 7.35 -22.32 9.49
CA ASP A 188 8.71 -21.89 9.21
C ASP A 188 9.10 -21.07 7.97
N GLU A 189 9.58 -19.86 8.30
CA GLU A 189 10.82 -19.24 7.83
C GLU A 189 11.35 -19.65 6.45
N LEU A 190 10.81 -19.08 5.37
CA LEU A 190 11.49 -19.12 4.06
C LEU A 190 11.11 -18.02 3.07
N SER A 191 10.34 -17.01 3.48
CA SER A 191 9.87 -15.96 2.55
C SER A 191 10.91 -14.89 2.21
N TYR A 192 12.13 -14.95 2.75
CA TYR A 192 13.17 -13.93 2.51
C TYR A 192 14.05 -14.19 1.25
N ARG A 193 13.74 -15.20 0.43
CA ARG A 193 14.61 -15.63 -0.67
C ARG A 193 14.00 -15.63 -2.07
N MET A 194 12.74 -15.25 -2.25
CA MET A 194 12.05 -15.42 -3.55
C MET A 194 11.59 -14.11 -4.22
N SER A 195 12.22 -12.98 -3.91
CA SER A 195 11.99 -11.75 -4.70
C SER A 195 13.06 -11.50 -5.79
N CYS A 196 14.07 -12.36 -5.92
CA CYS A 196 15.17 -12.18 -6.90
C CYS A 196 15.28 -13.29 -7.96
N ASP A 197 14.37 -14.28 -8.01
CA ASP A 197 14.54 -15.48 -8.86
C ASP A 197 13.44 -15.70 -9.92
N LEU A 198 12.71 -14.67 -10.36
CA LEU A 198 11.69 -14.81 -11.41
C LEU A 198 11.74 -13.71 -12.47
N GLU A 199 12.84 -13.66 -13.22
CA GLU A 199 12.83 -13.13 -14.59
C GLU A 199 13.68 -14.00 -15.51
N PHE A 200 13.27 -15.26 -15.72
CA PHE A 200 13.66 -16.03 -16.91
C PHE A 200 12.57 -17.05 -17.23
N GLN A 201 12.26 -17.21 -18.53
CA GLN A 201 11.19 -17.99 -19.16
C GLN A 201 9.86 -17.22 -19.29
N ASP A 202 9.22 -17.06 -20.44
CA ASP A 202 9.28 -17.83 -21.69
C ASP A 202 8.80 -16.93 -22.84
N SER A 203 9.55 -16.93 -23.93
CA SER A 203 9.22 -16.24 -25.17
C SER A 203 8.67 -17.26 -26.15
N ASP A 204 7.37 -17.54 -26.13
CA ASP A 204 6.64 -18.03 -27.31
C ASP A 204 5.14 -18.23 -27.02
N ALA A 205 4.29 -17.54 -27.77
CA ALA A 205 2.92 -18.02 -28.00
C ALA A 205 2.37 -17.48 -29.33
N ARG A 206 2.37 -18.37 -30.32
CA ARG A 206 1.62 -18.24 -31.58
C ARG A 206 0.14 -18.62 -31.37
N THR A 207 -0.76 -17.77 -31.86
CA THR A 207 -1.89 -18.11 -32.75
C THR A 207 -3.07 -19.01 -32.26
N VAL A 208 -4.23 -18.34 -32.09
CA VAL A 208 -5.62 -18.66 -32.58
C VAL A 208 -6.55 -19.57 -31.75
N PHE A 209 -7.72 -19.03 -31.33
CA PHE A 209 -9.05 -19.33 -31.90
C PHE A 209 -10.13 -18.34 -31.41
N LEU A 210 -10.66 -17.52 -32.32
CA LEU A 210 -11.86 -16.71 -32.15
C LEU A 210 -13.09 -17.57 -32.51
N ILE A 211 -14.02 -17.75 -31.58
CA ILE A 211 -15.38 -18.21 -31.86
C ILE A 211 -16.34 -17.06 -31.58
N PHE A 212 -17.09 -16.68 -32.61
CA PHE A 212 -18.13 -15.67 -32.60
C PHE A 212 -19.34 -16.09 -31.75
N GLY A 213 -19.95 -15.10 -31.09
CA GLY A 213 -21.41 -15.03 -31.01
C GLY A 213 -22.01 -14.80 -29.62
N ILE A 214 -22.50 -13.57 -29.41
CA ILE A 214 -23.91 -13.23 -29.11
C ILE A 214 -23.94 -11.96 -28.25
N SER A 215 -24.66 -10.98 -28.78
CA SER A 215 -24.88 -9.65 -28.24
C SER A 215 -25.26 -9.62 -26.77
N PHE A 216 -24.50 -8.87 -25.97
CA PHE A 216 -25.04 -8.20 -24.78
C PHE A 216 -24.73 -6.72 -24.86
N VAL A 217 -25.82 -5.96 -25.00
CA VAL A 217 -25.89 -4.54 -24.74
C VAL A 217 -25.44 -4.32 -23.30
N ILE A 218 -24.21 -3.87 -23.09
CA ILE A 218 -23.79 -3.31 -21.81
C ILE A 218 -23.85 -1.81 -21.96
N ILE A 219 -24.89 -1.28 -21.34
CA ILE A 219 -25.09 0.11 -20.97
C ILE A 219 -23.75 0.67 -20.49
N SER A 220 -23.32 1.76 -21.12
CA SER A 220 -22.29 2.64 -20.60
C SER A 220 -22.76 3.17 -19.23
N PHE A 221 -22.49 2.40 -18.18
CA PHE A 221 -22.57 2.88 -16.82
C PHE A 221 -21.31 3.71 -16.61
N TYR A 222 -21.50 5.01 -16.67
CA TYR A 222 -20.69 5.96 -15.91
C TYR A 222 -20.33 5.32 -14.58
N CYS A 223 -19.02 5.28 -14.30
CA CYS A 223 -18.42 4.93 -13.02
C CYS A 223 -19.24 5.60 -11.91
N CYS A 224 -20.17 4.86 -11.31
CA CYS A 224 -20.93 5.32 -10.17
C CYS A 224 -20.01 5.09 -8.97
N PRO A 225 -19.58 6.13 -8.26
CA PRO A 225 -18.70 5.96 -7.12
C PRO A 225 -19.44 5.09 -6.10
N VAL A 226 -18.74 4.05 -5.64
CA VAL A 226 -19.21 3.05 -4.69
C VAL A 226 -19.83 3.75 -3.48
N LEU A 227 -21.15 3.70 -3.39
CA LEU A 227 -21.95 4.36 -2.35
C LEU A 227 -22.15 3.36 -1.21
N PHE A 228 -21.33 3.43 -0.17
CA PHE A 228 -21.48 2.58 1.01
C PHE A 228 -22.53 3.13 1.99
N GLN A 229 -23.14 2.25 2.78
CA GLN A 229 -24.25 2.60 3.67
C GLN A 229 -23.79 3.52 4.80
N GLY A 230 -24.38 4.71 4.93
CA GLY A 230 -23.98 5.73 5.90
C GLY A 230 -23.06 6.82 5.35
N ILE A 231 -22.57 6.70 4.11
CA ILE A 231 -21.82 7.78 3.43
C ILE A 231 -22.66 9.05 3.27
N ASP A 232 -23.99 8.90 3.20
CA ASP A 232 -24.96 9.99 3.13
C ASP A 232 -24.89 10.94 4.34
N LYS A 233 -24.27 10.51 5.45
CA LYS A 233 -24.01 11.33 6.64
C LYS A 233 -22.82 12.26 6.47
N PHE A 234 -22.01 12.08 5.43
CA PHE A 234 -20.79 12.82 5.16
C PHE A 234 -20.88 13.55 3.82
N GLU A 235 -20.12 14.64 3.71
CA GLU A 235 -19.75 15.18 2.40
C GLU A 235 -18.43 14.54 1.98
N THR A 236 -18.19 14.38 0.68
CA THR A 236 -16.98 13.71 0.17
C THR A 236 -16.23 14.56 -0.84
N ASP A 237 -14.92 14.59 -0.73
CA ASP A 237 -13.99 15.17 -1.69
C ASP A 237 -13.06 14.07 -2.22
N LEU A 238 -13.10 13.84 -3.53
CA LEU A 238 -12.34 12.79 -4.22
C LEU A 238 -11.17 13.34 -5.04
N THR A 239 -10.90 14.65 -5.00
CA THR A 239 -9.99 15.30 -5.95
C THR A 239 -8.80 15.98 -5.27
N THR A 240 -8.94 16.36 -4.01
CA THR A 240 -7.94 17.13 -3.28
C THR A 240 -6.81 16.24 -2.75
N LEU A 241 -7.14 15.06 -2.21
CA LEU A 241 -6.17 14.26 -1.43
C LEU A 241 -5.06 13.66 -2.29
N HIS A 242 -5.41 13.02 -3.40
CA HIS A 242 -4.45 12.30 -4.25
C HIS A 242 -3.26 13.15 -4.73
N PRO A 243 -3.45 14.34 -5.36
CA PRO A 243 -2.32 15.12 -5.85
C PRO A 243 -1.38 15.58 -4.72
N ILE A 244 -1.94 15.98 -3.56
CA ILE A 244 -1.14 16.38 -2.39
C ILE A 244 -0.31 15.19 -1.89
N LEU A 245 -0.94 14.02 -1.77
CA LEU A 245 -0.28 12.85 -1.22
C LEU A 245 0.78 12.29 -2.18
N ALA A 246 0.52 12.36 -3.49
CA ALA A 246 1.50 12.05 -4.52
C ALA A 246 2.73 12.98 -4.41
N GLU A 247 2.52 14.29 -4.29
CA GLU A 247 3.61 15.28 -4.09
C GLU A 247 4.38 15.02 -2.79
N CYS A 248 3.68 14.70 -1.70
CA CYS A 248 4.32 14.35 -0.43
C CYS A 248 5.24 13.13 -0.58
N ARG A 249 4.87 12.17 -1.43
CA ARG A 249 5.71 10.99 -1.69
C ARG A 249 6.88 11.28 -2.61
N VAL A 250 6.94 12.39 -3.34
CA VAL A 250 8.10 12.73 -4.20
C VAL A 250 9.33 13.05 -3.34
N ILE A 251 9.19 13.98 -2.39
CA ILE A 251 10.31 14.44 -1.56
C ILE A 251 10.53 13.48 -0.39
N LYS A 252 11.64 12.73 -0.40
CA LYS A 252 11.99 11.76 0.65
C LYS A 252 12.73 12.42 1.81
N SER A 253 12.42 11.98 3.02
CA SER A 253 13.22 12.26 4.21
C SER A 253 14.54 11.48 4.19
N SER A 254 15.51 11.90 5.02
CA SER A 254 16.79 11.19 5.14
C SER A 254 16.65 9.75 5.59
N LEU A 255 15.60 9.43 6.36
CA LEU A 255 15.32 8.08 6.79
C LEU A 255 14.73 7.22 5.65
N GLU A 256 13.81 7.75 4.86
CA GLU A 256 13.32 7.05 3.66
C GLU A 256 14.45 6.76 2.68
N LEU A 257 15.35 7.72 2.48
CA LEU A 257 16.53 7.53 1.65
C LEU A 257 17.42 6.39 2.17
N GLN A 258 17.60 6.27 3.49
CA GLN A 258 18.34 5.15 4.09
C GLN A 258 17.65 3.80 3.85
N LEU A 259 16.32 3.73 3.94
CA LEU A 259 15.58 2.49 3.66
C LEU A 259 15.69 2.08 2.18
N ILE A 260 15.60 3.05 1.28
CA ILE A 260 15.77 2.84 -0.16
C ILE A 260 17.21 2.39 -0.47
N GLN A 261 18.22 3.02 0.15
CA GLN A 261 19.63 2.62 0.03
C GLN A 261 19.85 1.20 0.54
N PHE A 262 19.24 0.83 1.65
CA PHE A 262 19.37 -0.53 2.18
C PHE A 262 18.73 -1.58 1.25
N ALA A 263 17.56 -1.31 0.68
CA ALA A 263 16.94 -2.18 -0.32
C ALA A 263 17.84 -2.32 -1.56
N ASN A 264 18.47 -1.22 -2.00
CA ASN A 264 19.46 -1.23 -3.09
C ASN A 264 20.69 -2.10 -2.77
N ASP A 265 21.17 -2.06 -1.54
CA ASP A 265 22.31 -2.88 -1.11
C ASP A 265 21.96 -4.38 -1.13
N ILE A 266 20.75 -4.76 -0.68
CA ILE A 266 20.24 -6.15 -0.75
C ILE A 266 20.23 -6.64 -2.20
N SER A 267 19.65 -5.82 -3.08
CA SER A 267 19.55 -6.12 -4.51
C SER A 267 20.94 -6.36 -5.14
N SER A 268 21.90 -5.50 -4.79
CA SER A 268 23.27 -5.57 -5.29
C SER A 268 24.05 -6.81 -4.81
N GLU A 269 23.86 -7.26 -3.56
CA GLU A 269 24.54 -8.46 -3.04
C GLU A 269 24.08 -9.75 -3.75
N ALA A 270 22.83 -9.82 -4.21
CA ALA A 270 22.24 -11.04 -4.75
C ALA A 270 22.90 -11.55 -6.04
N HIS A 271 23.55 -10.68 -6.82
CA HIS A 271 23.97 -10.99 -8.20
C HIS A 271 25.47 -11.30 -8.36
N ILE A 272 26.23 -11.37 -7.27
CA ILE A 272 27.69 -11.57 -7.31
C ILE A 272 28.08 -13.02 -7.74
N GLU A 273 27.15 -13.98 -7.81
CA GLU A 273 27.49 -15.40 -7.97
C GLU A 273 27.42 -15.96 -9.42
N THR A 274 27.01 -15.17 -10.42
CA THR A 274 26.59 -15.72 -11.74
C THR A 274 27.50 -15.37 -12.92
N PHE A 275 28.53 -14.54 -12.73
CA PHE A 275 29.28 -13.97 -13.87
C PHE A 275 30.64 -14.62 -14.16
N GLU A 276 31.02 -14.64 -15.46
CA GLU A 276 32.31 -15.13 -15.95
C GLU A 276 33.32 -13.99 -16.24
N ASP A 277 34.62 -14.32 -16.27
CA ASP A 277 35.68 -13.37 -16.58
C ASP A 277 35.56 -12.85 -18.03
N GLY A 278 35.56 -11.53 -18.19
CA GLY A 278 35.49 -10.84 -19.50
C GLY A 278 34.14 -10.22 -19.82
N ASP A 279 33.08 -10.61 -19.11
CA ASP A 279 31.73 -10.08 -19.34
C ASP A 279 31.58 -8.62 -18.86
N LEU A 280 30.65 -7.92 -19.50
CA LEU A 280 30.10 -6.65 -19.02
C LEU A 280 28.72 -6.94 -18.41
N ALA A 281 28.61 -6.82 -17.10
CA ALA A 281 27.34 -6.95 -16.41
C ALA A 281 26.52 -5.67 -16.59
N LEU A 282 25.24 -5.82 -16.94
CA LEU A 282 24.21 -4.80 -16.78
C LEU A 282 23.17 -5.40 -15.84
N LEU A 283 23.04 -4.81 -14.66
CA LEU A 283 22.15 -5.25 -13.62
C LEU A 283 21.10 -4.18 -13.41
N ASP A 284 19.87 -4.45 -13.86
CA ASP A 284 18.69 -3.63 -13.57
C ASP A 284 17.86 -4.33 -12.51
N MET A 285 17.84 -3.80 -11.30
CA MET A 285 17.37 -4.54 -10.14
C MET A 285 16.79 -3.64 -9.07
N GLY A 286 15.81 -4.20 -8.37
CA GLY A 286 15.19 -3.55 -7.23
C GLY A 286 14.94 -4.52 -6.10
N ALA A 287 14.89 -3.99 -4.88
CA ALA A 287 14.31 -4.70 -3.74
C ALA A 287 13.25 -3.83 -3.07
N GLU A 288 12.39 -4.44 -2.27
CA GLU A 288 11.48 -3.72 -1.38
C GLU A 288 11.86 -4.02 0.07
N TYR A 289 12.07 -2.97 0.88
CA TYR A 289 12.22 -3.10 2.32
C TYR A 289 11.13 -2.29 3.02
N HIS A 290 10.19 -3.01 3.67
CA HIS A 290 9.01 -2.41 4.32
C HIS A 290 8.29 -1.37 3.47
N PHE A 291 7.87 -1.79 2.27
CA PHE A 291 7.13 -0.96 1.30
C PHE A 291 7.94 0.16 0.64
N TYR A 292 9.24 0.29 0.97
CA TYR A 292 10.17 1.16 0.26
C TYR A 292 10.85 0.36 -0.86
N GLY A 293 10.34 0.54 -2.07
CA GLY A 293 10.93 0.02 -3.29
C GLY A 293 12.20 0.78 -3.67
N SER A 294 13.13 0.04 -4.25
CA SER A 294 14.39 0.53 -4.77
C SER A 294 14.53 0.02 -6.19
N ASP A 295 15.23 0.77 -7.04
CA ASP A 295 15.41 0.45 -8.45
C ASP A 295 16.73 1.05 -8.91
N ILE A 296 17.67 0.19 -9.30
CA ILE A 296 19.03 0.54 -9.69
C ILE A 296 19.41 -0.24 -10.94
N THR A 297 19.92 0.52 -11.91
CA THR A 297 20.69 -0.05 -13.02
C THR A 297 22.18 0.21 -12.83
N CYS A 298 22.98 -0.84 -12.69
CA CYS A 298 24.46 -0.77 -12.63
C CYS A 298 25.09 -1.50 -13.81
N SER A 299 26.04 -0.86 -14.47
CA SER A 299 26.85 -1.47 -15.53
C SER A 299 28.33 -1.52 -15.12
N PHE A 300 28.96 -2.70 -15.13
CA PHE A 300 30.37 -2.83 -14.75
C PHE A 300 31.02 -4.08 -15.39
N PRO A 301 32.34 -4.04 -15.68
CA PRO A 301 33.07 -5.21 -16.14
C PRO A 301 33.22 -6.19 -14.98
N VAL A 302 32.85 -7.45 -15.19
CA VAL A 302 32.83 -8.48 -14.13
C VAL A 302 34.22 -8.66 -13.52
N ASN A 303 35.27 -8.56 -14.33
CA ASN A 303 36.66 -8.69 -13.90
C ASN A 303 37.30 -7.38 -13.39
N GLY A 304 36.48 -6.33 -13.20
CA GLY A 304 36.91 -5.03 -12.70
C GLY A 304 37.70 -4.18 -13.70
N LYS A 305 37.86 -4.62 -14.96
CA LYS A 305 38.61 -3.89 -15.99
C LYS A 305 37.82 -3.77 -17.29
N PHE A 306 37.46 -2.55 -17.65
CA PHE A 306 36.86 -2.28 -18.94
C PHE A 306 37.85 -2.56 -20.07
N THR A 307 37.41 -3.29 -21.09
CA THR A 307 38.08 -3.33 -22.40
C THR A 307 37.89 -1.99 -23.13
N SER A 308 38.63 -1.76 -24.22
CA SER A 308 38.47 -0.57 -25.05
C SER A 308 37.03 -0.38 -25.53
N ASP A 309 36.40 -1.48 -25.94
CA ASP A 309 35.08 -1.47 -26.56
C ASP A 309 33.99 -1.29 -25.49
N GLN A 310 34.13 -1.96 -24.34
CA GLN A 310 33.23 -1.75 -23.19
C GLN A 310 33.34 -0.32 -22.65
N SER A 311 34.55 0.23 -22.55
CA SER A 311 34.74 1.62 -22.08
C SER A 311 34.13 2.63 -23.02
N LEU A 312 34.22 2.41 -24.35
CA LEU A 312 33.59 3.27 -25.33
C LEU A 312 32.06 3.30 -25.13
N ILE A 313 31.43 2.13 -25.01
CA ILE A 313 29.97 2.02 -24.81
C ILE A 313 29.56 2.62 -23.46
N TYR A 314 30.27 2.27 -22.38
CA TYR A 314 29.98 2.76 -21.03
C TYR A 314 30.06 4.29 -20.93
N ASN A 315 31.07 4.89 -21.55
CA ASN A 315 31.25 6.34 -21.53
C ASN A 315 30.19 7.08 -22.36
N VAL A 316 29.62 6.45 -23.39
CA VAL A 316 28.46 6.99 -24.12
C VAL A 316 27.21 6.93 -23.25
N SER A 317 26.99 5.86 -22.47
CA SER A 317 25.86 5.78 -21.52
C SER A 317 26.03 6.67 -20.29
N ALA A 318 27.27 6.89 -19.83
CA ALA A 318 27.59 7.80 -18.71
C ALA A 318 27.31 9.28 -19.04
N LEU A 319 26.92 9.60 -20.28
CA LEU A 319 26.32 10.90 -20.63
C LEU A 319 24.97 11.14 -19.93
N GLN A 320 24.45 10.24 -19.07
CA GLN A 320 23.36 10.58 -18.15
C GLN A 320 23.66 11.80 -17.26
N ASP A 321 24.93 12.15 -17.03
CA ASP A 321 25.31 13.41 -16.36
C ASP A 321 24.91 14.68 -17.15
N TRP A 322 24.62 14.56 -18.47
CA TRP A 322 24.06 15.68 -19.25
C TRP A 322 22.62 16.04 -18.89
N CYS A 323 21.88 15.16 -18.20
CA CYS A 323 20.54 15.49 -17.72
C CYS A 323 20.53 16.43 -16.50
N ASN A 324 21.71 16.81 -15.97
CA ASN A 324 21.88 17.83 -14.93
C ASN A 324 22.35 19.20 -15.46
N VAL A 325 22.21 19.46 -16.77
CA VAL A 325 22.47 20.78 -17.37
C VAL A 325 21.15 21.39 -17.85
N ASP A 326 20.41 21.97 -16.90
CA ASP A 326 19.80 23.32 -16.93
C ASP A 326 18.72 23.50 -15.84
#